data_AF-A0A1F6EFV7-F1
#
_entry.id   AF-A0A1F6EFV7-F1
#
_cell.length_a   1.000
_cell.length_b   1.000
_cell.length_c   1.000
_cell.angle_alpha   90.00
_cell.angle_beta   90.00
_cell.angle_gamma   90.00
#
_symmetry.space_group_name_H-M   'P 1'
#
loop_
_entity.id
_entity.type
_entity.pdbx_description
1 polymer ?
#
loop_
_entity_poly.entity_id
_entity_poly.type
_entity_poly.pdbx_seq_one_letter_code
_entity_poly.pdbx_strand_id
1 'polypeptide(L)'
;MEIKGELPEGPMRHRPVAHYHGDTVRALFVIMAVVMLIAETTGASLPLSTLGIVSFAVVLMVAAGIANPAQSWIHYVNVVLAVFGAISFGLYAIEQYRATHDVLTPTFLYAEVLALLFLTSVYYATKTVRGLLLRPHLS
;
A
#
# COMPACT_ATOMS: atom_id res chain seq x y z
N MET A 1 -1.93 44.29 -43.59
CA MET A 1 -1.36 42.94 -43.74
C MET A 1 -1.12 42.43 -42.33
N GLU A 2 -2.08 41.67 -41.80
CA GLU A 2 -2.18 41.31 -40.39
C GLU A 2 -1.52 39.94 -40.21
N ILE A 3 -0.35 39.91 -39.56
CA ILE A 3 0.33 38.65 -39.25
C ILE A 3 -0.22 38.14 -37.93
N LYS A 4 -1.22 37.26 -38.04
CA LYS A 4 -1.79 36.50 -36.93
C LYS A 4 -0.79 35.39 -36.57
N GLY A 5 0.11 35.69 -35.65
CA GLY A 5 1.02 34.71 -35.05
C GLY A 5 0.25 33.81 -34.10
N GLU A 6 -0.21 32.66 -34.59
CA GLU A 6 -0.66 31.57 -33.74
C GLU A 6 0.56 31.04 -32.97
N LEU A 7 0.57 31.25 -31.66
CA LEU A 7 1.58 30.65 -30.79
C LEU A 7 1.39 29.13 -30.82
N PRO A 8 2.45 28.33 -31.05
CA PRO A 8 2.32 26.89 -31.04
C PRO A 8 1.90 26.44 -29.64
N GLU A 9 0.80 25.71 -29.55
CA GLU A 9 0.41 25.03 -28.32
C GLU A 9 1.48 23.98 -27.97
N GLY A 10 2.46 24.41 -27.17
CA GLY A 10 3.45 23.52 -26.61
C GLY A 10 2.75 22.45 -25.77
N PRO A 11 3.24 21.20 -25.75
CA PRO A 11 2.57 20.10 -25.08
C PRO A 11 2.32 20.49 -23.61
N MET A 12 1.06 20.38 -23.18
CA MET A 12 0.67 20.60 -21.79
C MET A 12 1.50 19.70 -20.89
N ARG A 13 2.57 20.25 -20.31
CA ARG A 13 3.39 19.58 -19.30
C ARG A 13 2.45 19.23 -18.15
N HIS A 14 2.05 17.96 -18.08
CA HIS A 14 1.34 17.43 -16.93
C HIS A 14 2.26 17.66 -15.74
N ARG A 15 1.99 18.69 -14.94
CA ARG A 15 2.73 18.90 -13.70
C ARG A 15 2.45 17.66 -12.87
N PRO A 16 3.45 16.82 -12.57
CA PRO A 16 3.25 15.65 -11.75
C PRO A 16 2.58 16.11 -10.47
N VAL A 17 1.64 15.31 -9.99
CA VAL A 17 0.89 15.59 -8.78
C VAL A 17 1.91 15.73 -7.65
N ALA A 18 2.32 16.97 -7.33
CA ALA A 18 3.29 17.23 -6.27
C ALA A 18 2.74 16.58 -4.99
N HIS A 19 3.42 15.54 -4.50
CA HIS A 19 3.06 14.69 -3.35
C HIS A 19 2.13 13.48 -3.58
N TYR A 20 2.12 12.88 -4.78
CA TYR A 20 1.56 11.54 -4.97
C TYR A 20 2.55 10.45 -4.50
N HIS A 21 2.16 9.64 -3.50
CA HIS A 21 2.93 8.47 -3.07
C HIS A 21 2.17 7.15 -3.32
N GLY A 22 1.13 7.19 -4.14
CA GLY A 22 0.30 6.02 -4.44
C GLY A 22 1.10 4.90 -5.11
N ASP A 23 2.09 5.22 -5.96
CA ASP A 23 2.95 4.22 -6.60
C ASP A 23 3.77 3.41 -5.60
N THR A 24 4.27 4.05 -4.54
CA THR A 24 4.96 3.36 -3.44
C THR A 24 4.02 2.38 -2.72
N VAL A 25 2.80 2.82 -2.42
CA VAL A 25 1.78 1.96 -1.76
C VAL A 25 1.42 0.77 -2.64
N ARG A 26 1.29 0.97 -3.96
CA ARG A 26 1.01 -0.11 -4.92
C ARG A 26 2.11 -1.16 -4.90
N ALA A 27 3.37 -0.74 -4.99
CA ALA A 27 4.51 -1.65 -4.94
C ALA A 27 4.55 -2.43 -3.61
N LEU A 28 4.33 -1.75 -2.49
CA LEU A 28 4.30 -2.40 -1.17
C LEU A 28 3.16 -3.43 -1.07
N PHE A 29 1.97 -3.12 -1.59
CA PHE A 29 0.83 -4.05 -1.58
C PHE A 29 1.11 -5.31 -2.41
N VAL A 30 1.73 -5.16 -3.58
CA VAL A 30 2.17 -6.30 -4.40
C VAL A 30 3.19 -7.15 -3.65
N ILE A 31 4.21 -6.52 -3.05
CA ILE A 31 5.24 -7.22 -2.27
C ILE A 31 4.61 -7.99 -1.11
N MET A 32 3.74 -7.35 -0.33
CA MET A 32 3.07 -7.99 0.80
C MET A 32 2.18 -9.17 0.38
N ALA A 33 1.44 -9.04 -0.72
CA ALA A 33 0.65 -10.14 -1.27
C ALA A 33 1.53 -11.36 -1.63
N VAL A 34 2.69 -11.12 -2.25
CA VAL A 34 3.66 -12.19 -2.56
C VAL A 34 4.26 -12.79 -1.29
N VAL A 35 4.69 -11.96 -0.34
CA VAL A 35 5.28 -12.41 0.93
C VAL A 35 4.29 -13.27 1.72
N MET A 36 3.01 -12.90 1.76
CA MET A 36 1.98 -13.70 2.43
C MET A 36 1.85 -15.11 1.84
N LEU A 37 1.88 -15.24 0.51
CA LEU A 37 1.79 -16.55 -0.14
C LEU A 37 3.06 -17.38 0.10
N ILE A 38 4.23 -16.75 0.06
CA ILE A 38 5.50 -17.43 0.38
C ILE A 38 5.51 -17.91 1.84
N ALA A 39 5.06 -17.08 2.77
CA ALA A 39 4.97 -17.43 4.19
C ALA A 39 4.11 -18.70 4.39
N GLU A 40 2.89 -18.71 3.85
CA GLU A 40 1.98 -19.86 3.98
C GLU A 40 2.56 -21.14 3.34
N THR A 41 3.18 -21.02 2.16
CA THR A 41 3.77 -22.17 1.45
C THR A 41 5.05 -22.72 2.08
N THR A 42 5.73 -21.91 2.91
CA THR A 42 6.95 -22.33 3.63
C THR A 42 6.66 -22.83 5.05
N GLY A 43 5.39 -22.96 5.43
CA GLY A 43 4.96 -23.50 6.72
C GLY A 43 4.90 -22.48 7.86
N ALA A 44 5.00 -21.19 7.56
CA ALA A 44 4.71 -20.15 8.54
C ALA A 44 3.20 -20.10 8.82
N SER A 45 2.83 -19.94 10.08
CA SER A 45 1.44 -19.71 10.48
C SER A 45 1.20 -18.21 10.52
N LEU A 46 0.17 -17.72 9.84
CA LEU A 46 -0.21 -16.30 9.80
C LEU A 46 -1.52 -16.07 10.56
N PRO A 47 -1.88 -14.83 10.94
CA PRO A 47 -3.06 -14.56 11.77
C PRO A 47 -4.42 -14.78 11.09
N LEU A 48 -4.43 -15.20 9.82
CA LEU A 48 -5.64 -15.48 9.06
C LEU A 48 -5.65 -16.94 8.63
N SER A 49 -6.83 -17.51 8.39
CA SER A 49 -6.92 -18.83 7.75
C SER A 49 -6.28 -18.79 6.36
N THR A 50 -5.88 -19.95 5.82
CA THR A 50 -5.31 -20.05 4.47
C THR A 50 -6.20 -19.36 3.41
N LEU A 51 -7.52 -19.56 3.47
CA LEU A 51 -8.46 -18.86 2.58
C LEU A 51 -8.45 -17.34 2.82
N GLY A 52 -8.35 -16.91 4.08
CA GLY A 52 -8.23 -15.51 4.46
C GLY A 52 -6.95 -14.87 3.92
N ILE A 53 -5.81 -15.56 4.01
CA ILE A 53 -4.52 -15.11 3.46
C ILE A 53 -4.60 -14.93 1.95
N VAL A 54 -5.08 -15.96 1.22
CA VAL A 54 -5.21 -15.89 -0.24
C VAL A 54 -6.18 -14.78 -0.65
N SER A 55 -7.33 -14.68 0.02
CA SER A 55 -8.31 -13.63 -0.26
C SER A 55 -7.76 -12.23 -0.01
N PHE A 56 -7.04 -12.04 1.10
CA PHE A 56 -6.45 -10.75 1.44
C PHE A 56 -5.33 -10.37 0.46
N ALA A 57 -4.47 -11.32 0.07
CA ALA A 57 -3.46 -11.10 -0.96
C ALA A 57 -4.09 -10.67 -2.30
N VAL A 58 -5.20 -11.31 -2.72
CA VAL A 58 -5.96 -10.89 -3.92
C VAL A 58 -6.52 -9.48 -3.76
N VAL A 59 -7.11 -9.15 -2.61
CA VAL A 59 -7.61 -7.79 -2.34
C VAL A 59 -6.51 -6.74 -2.43
N LEU A 60 -5.32 -7.01 -1.87
CA LEU A 60 -4.16 -6.12 -1.97
C LEU A 60 -3.70 -5.95 -3.43
N MET A 61 -3.67 -7.03 -4.21
CA MET A 61 -3.29 -6.99 -5.62
C MET A 61 -4.28 -6.16 -6.45
N VAL A 62 -5.59 -6.34 -6.22
CA VAL A 62 -6.64 -5.57 -6.87
C VAL A 62 -6.55 -4.10 -6.48
N ALA A 63 -6.38 -3.80 -5.20
CA ALA A 63 -6.19 -2.44 -4.71
C ALA A 63 -4.95 -1.77 -5.34
N ALA A 64 -3.84 -2.50 -5.48
CA ALA A 64 -2.63 -2.03 -6.14
C ALA A 64 -2.82 -1.80 -7.66
N GLY A 65 -3.60 -2.65 -8.31
CA GLY A 65 -3.90 -2.55 -9.75
C GLY A 65 -4.81 -1.36 -10.07
N ILE A 66 -5.84 -1.12 -9.24
CA ILE A 66 -6.82 -0.05 -9.46
C ILE A 66 -6.27 1.31 -9.03
N ALA A 67 -5.40 1.37 -8.02
CA ALA A 67 -4.90 2.63 -7.47
C ALA A 67 -4.26 3.52 -8.55
N ASN A 68 -4.86 4.69 -8.74
CA ASN A 68 -4.43 5.69 -9.71
C ASN A 68 -4.76 7.10 -9.19
N PRO A 69 -4.02 8.14 -9.58
CA PRO A 69 -4.21 9.50 -9.05
C PRO A 69 -5.55 10.14 -9.42
N ALA A 70 -6.27 9.62 -10.43
CA ALA A 70 -7.56 10.17 -10.84
C ALA A 70 -8.72 9.71 -9.94
N GLN A 71 -8.58 8.56 -9.28
CA GLN A 71 -9.62 7.98 -8.43
C GLN A 71 -9.29 8.17 -6.94
N SER A 72 -9.71 9.29 -6.36
CA SER A 72 -9.35 9.63 -4.96
C SER A 72 -9.85 8.62 -3.91
N TRP A 73 -10.98 7.94 -4.15
CA TRP A 73 -11.61 7.02 -3.18
C TRP A 73 -10.73 5.81 -2.83
N ILE A 74 -10.00 5.28 -3.81
CA ILE A 74 -9.15 4.08 -3.62
C ILE A 74 -8.02 4.34 -2.62
N HIS A 75 -7.58 5.59 -2.49
CA HIS A 75 -6.53 5.96 -1.55
C HIS A 75 -6.99 5.85 -0.09
N TYR A 76 -8.27 6.10 0.19
CA TYR A 76 -8.84 5.87 1.52
C TYR A 76 -8.96 4.36 1.82
N VAL A 77 -9.35 3.56 0.82
CA VAL A 77 -9.37 2.10 0.94
C VAL A 77 -7.97 1.55 1.22
N ASN A 78 -6.95 2.06 0.53
CA ASN A 78 -5.56 1.67 0.78
C ASN A 78 -5.11 2.01 2.20
N VAL A 79 -5.54 3.14 2.78
CA VAL A 79 -5.28 3.44 4.19
C VAL A 79 -5.93 2.39 5.10
N VAL A 80 -7.19 2.04 4.87
CA VAL A 80 -7.91 1.04 5.67
C VAL A 80 -7.22 -0.32 5.59
N LEU A 81 -6.90 -0.80 4.39
CA LEU A 81 -6.21 -2.07 4.18
C LEU A 81 -4.83 -2.08 4.86
N ALA A 82 -4.09 -0.96 4.76
CA ALA A 82 -2.77 -0.86 5.36
C ALA A 82 -2.83 -0.86 6.89
N VAL A 83 -3.80 -0.14 7.49
CA VAL A 83 -4.02 -0.11 8.94
C VAL A 83 -4.45 -1.48 9.44
N PHE A 84 -5.40 -2.12 8.76
CA PHE A 84 -5.86 -3.46 9.11
C PHE A 84 -4.71 -4.47 9.10
N GLY A 85 -3.88 -4.46 8.05
CA GLY A 85 -2.70 -5.31 7.97
C GLY A 85 -1.68 -5.01 9.07
N ALA A 86 -1.37 -3.74 9.32
CA ALA A 86 -0.41 -3.34 10.35
C ALA A 86 -0.82 -3.83 11.74
N ILE A 87 -2.09 -3.66 12.10
CA ILE A 87 -2.63 -4.12 13.39
C ILE A 87 -2.62 -5.65 13.46
N SER A 88 -3.15 -6.32 12.44
CA SER A 88 -3.30 -7.79 12.46
C SER A 88 -1.97 -8.51 12.54
N PHE A 89 -1.01 -8.14 11.68
CA PHE A 89 0.30 -8.78 11.66
C PHE A 89 1.19 -8.32 12.81
N GLY A 90 1.09 -7.05 13.23
CA GLY A 90 1.89 -6.53 14.36
C GLY A 90 1.50 -7.17 15.70
N LEU A 91 0.20 -7.27 15.99
CA LEU A 91 -0.26 -7.95 17.21
C LEU A 91 0.14 -9.42 17.19
N TYR A 92 -0.01 -10.09 16.05
CA TYR A 92 0.36 -11.49 15.91
C TYR A 92 1.86 -11.73 16.08
N ALA A 93 2.73 -10.88 15.50
CA ALA A 93 4.18 -10.97 15.69
C ALA A 93 4.56 -10.83 17.17
N ILE A 94 3.94 -9.88 17.88
CA ILE A 94 4.15 -9.69 19.34
C ILE A 94 3.71 -10.95 20.11
N GLU A 95 2.54 -11.51 19.80
CA GLU A 95 2.05 -12.74 20.45
C GLU A 95 2.97 -13.93 20.20
N GLN A 96 3.46 -14.10 18.96
CA GLN A 96 4.39 -15.17 18.62
C GLN A 96 5.70 -15.03 19.37
N TYR A 97 6.27 -13.83 19.43
CA TYR A 97 7.48 -13.58 20.22
C TYR A 97 7.26 -13.87 21.71
N ARG A 98 6.11 -13.48 22.28
CA ARG A 98 5.79 -13.76 23.69
C ARG A 98 5.58 -15.25 23.96
N ALA A 99 5.12 -16.02 22.98
CA ALA A 99 4.90 -17.46 23.13
C ALA A 99 6.21 -18.25 23.01
N THR A 100 7.05 -17.92 22.03
CA THR A 100 8.25 -18.71 21.70
C THR A 100 9.53 -18.14 22.31
N HIS A 101 9.56 -16.84 22.61
CA HIS A 101 10.76 -16.06 22.95
C HIS A 101 11.88 -16.17 21.89
N ASP A 102 11.50 -16.51 20.65
CA ASP A 102 12.44 -16.76 19.55
C ASP A 102 12.06 -15.91 18.32
N VAL A 103 12.97 -14.99 18.00
CA VAL A 103 12.87 -14.06 16.86
C VAL A 103 13.26 -14.68 15.53
N LEU A 104 13.76 -15.92 15.50
CA LEU A 104 14.19 -16.61 14.29
C LEU A 104 13.17 -17.61 13.77
N THR A 105 12.05 -17.80 14.48
CA THR A 105 10.95 -18.65 13.98
C THR A 105 10.40 -18.06 12.67
N PRO A 106 10.18 -18.88 11.62
CA PRO A 106 9.65 -18.39 10.34
C PRO A 106 8.35 -17.60 10.50
N THR A 107 7.44 -18.11 11.33
CA THR A 107 6.17 -17.48 11.69
C THR A 107 6.36 -16.05 12.22
N PHE A 108 7.24 -15.85 13.20
CA PHE A 108 7.54 -14.51 13.72
C PHE A 108 8.13 -13.62 12.62
N LEU A 109 9.16 -14.09 11.90
CA LEU A 109 9.86 -13.30 10.90
C LEU A 109 8.93 -12.80 9.79
N TYR A 110 8.08 -13.67 9.24
CA TYR A 110 7.14 -13.25 8.21
C TYR A 110 6.08 -12.28 8.76
N ALA A 111 5.54 -12.54 9.94
CA ALA A 111 4.56 -11.64 10.56
C ALA A 111 5.16 -10.26 10.84
N GLU A 112 6.37 -10.19 11.37
CA GLU A 112 7.08 -8.95 11.68
C GLU A 112 7.41 -8.16 10.41
N VAL A 113 7.95 -8.82 9.37
CA VAL A 113 8.23 -8.17 8.09
C VAL A 113 6.95 -7.62 7.46
N LEU A 114 5.85 -8.39 7.46
CA LEU A 114 4.57 -7.92 6.96
C LEU A 114 4.03 -6.75 7.78
N ALA A 115 4.14 -6.78 9.10
CA ALA A 115 3.74 -5.68 9.98
C ALA A 115 4.48 -4.37 9.64
N LEU A 116 5.80 -4.44 9.45
CA LEU A 116 6.63 -3.29 9.10
C LEU A 116 6.32 -2.74 7.69
N LEU A 117 6.09 -3.63 6.72
CA LEU A 117 5.67 -3.23 5.37
C LEU A 117 4.29 -2.56 5.38
N PHE A 118 3.36 -3.06 6.19
CA PHE A 118 2.05 -2.45 6.36
C PHE A 118 2.12 -1.10 7.06
N LEU A 119 2.90 -0.96 8.14
CA LEU A 119 3.15 0.32 8.79
C LEU A 119 3.76 1.35 7.83
N THR A 120 4.72 0.91 7.01
CA THR A 120 5.30 1.75 5.96
C THR A 120 4.24 2.17 4.94
N SER A 121 3.36 1.25 4.56
CA SER A 121 2.24 1.52 3.66
C SER A 121 1.24 2.51 4.26
N VAL A 122 0.95 2.43 5.57
CA VAL A 122 0.10 3.40 6.29
C VAL A 122 0.67 4.82 6.13
N TYR A 123 1.97 4.98 6.33
CA TYR A 123 2.63 6.28 6.20
C TYR A 123 2.50 6.88 4.79
N TYR A 124 2.77 6.10 3.74
CA TYR A 124 2.67 6.60 2.36
C TYR A 124 1.22 6.77 1.88
N ALA A 125 0.32 5.90 2.30
CA ALA A 125 -1.11 5.99 1.97
C ALA A 125 -1.72 7.25 2.59
N THR A 126 -1.44 7.52 3.88
CA THR A 126 -1.89 8.74 4.56
C THR A 126 -1.28 10.00 3.95
N LYS A 127 0.01 9.99 3.58
CA LYS A 127 0.63 11.09 2.84
C LYS A 127 -0.07 11.37 1.50
N THR A 128 -0.47 10.33 0.78
CA THR A 128 -1.20 10.46 -0.48
C THR A 128 -2.57 11.08 -0.25
N VAL A 129 -3.34 10.58 0.72
CA VAL A 129 -4.65 11.15 1.09
C VAL A 129 -4.50 12.62 1.51
N ARG A 130 -3.52 12.96 2.34
CA ARG A 130 -3.22 14.35 2.71
C ARG A 130 -2.91 15.21 1.48
N GLY A 131 -2.11 14.70 0.55
CA GLY A 131 -1.80 15.40 -0.71
C GLY A 131 -3.03 15.66 -1.57
N LEU A 132 -4.02 14.76 -1.56
CA LEU A 132 -5.30 14.94 -2.25
C LEU A 132 -6.20 15.97 -1.54
N LEU A 133 -6.25 15.93 -0.21
CA LEU A 133 -7.05 16.87 0.60
C LEU A 133 -6.55 18.32 0.54
N LEU A 134 -5.26 18.54 0.30
CA LEU A 134 -4.66 19.87 0.21
C LEU A 134 -4.73 20.49 -1.21
N ARG A 135 -5.31 19.79 -2.20
CA ARG A 135 -5.54 20.29 -3.56
C ARG A 135 -6.76 21.20 -3.85
N PRO A 136 -7.70 21.53 -2.94
CA PRO A 136 -8.91 22.28 -3.31
C PRO A 136 -8.73 23.76 -3.73
N HIS A 137 -7.50 24.31 -3.81
CA HIS A 137 -7.28 25.75 -3.98
C HIS A 137 -6.42 26.17 -5.19
N LEU A 138 -6.29 25.32 -6.22
CA LEU A 138 -5.52 25.65 -7.44
C LEU A 138 -6.30 25.47 -8.75
N SER A 139 -7.63 25.46 -8.68
CA SER A 139 -8.52 25.50 -9.86
C SER A 139 -9.02 26.91 -10.11
#